data_AF-A0A2W1BIM8-F1
#
_entry.id   AF-A0A2W1BIM8-F1
#
_cell.length_a   1.000
_cell.length_b   1.000
_cell.length_c   1.000
_cell.angle_alpha   90.00
_cell.angle_beta   90.00
_cell.angle_gamma   90.00
#
_symmetry.space_group_name_H-M   'P 1'
#
loop_
_entity.id
_entity.type
_entity.pdbx_description
1 polymer ?
#
loop_
_entity_poly.entity_id
_entity_poly.type
_entity_poly.pdbx_seq_one_letter_code
_entity_poly.pdbx_strand_id
1 'polypeptide(L)'
;MWCWRRMERISWTERVTNEEVLNRVGTKRQLLQNIEYRRGKMIGHLICHDDFIKNIVEGKVEGKRGRGRPRYSYIKQIKEKVKVVTYKEVQELALDRCKWKELHRQELGS
;
A
#
# COMPACT_ATOMS: atom_id res chain seq x y z
N MET A 1 6.98 -5.33 -17.63
CA MET A 1 7.00 -6.41 -18.64
C MET A 1 8.00 -6.17 -19.75
N TRP A 2 8.06 -4.97 -20.34
CA TRP A 2 9.01 -4.68 -21.42
C TRP A 2 10.48 -4.97 -21.06
N CYS A 3 10.97 -4.48 -19.91
CA CYS A 3 12.34 -4.75 -19.46
C CYS A 3 12.61 -6.26 -19.32
N TRP A 4 11.69 -7.00 -18.70
CA TRP A 4 11.79 -8.46 -18.54
C TRP A 4 11.81 -9.20 -19.89
N ARG A 5 10.91 -8.84 -20.82
CA ARG A 5 10.90 -9.43 -22.17
C ARG A 5 12.18 -9.15 -22.94
N ARG A 6 12.78 -7.97 -22.75
CA ARG A 6 14.06 -7.60 -23.39
C ARG A 6 15.24 -8.38 -22.81
N MET A 7 15.30 -8.55 -21.48
CA MET A 7 16.34 -9.35 -20.82
C MET A 7 16.25 -10.84 -21.22
N GLU A 8 15.03 -11.39 -21.25
CA GLU A 8 14.77 -12.77 -21.66
C GLU A 8 14.76 -12.97 -23.19
N ARG A 9 15.07 -11.92 -23.97
CA ARG A 9 15.10 -11.93 -25.44
C ARG A 9 13.82 -12.47 -26.11
N ILE A 10 12.66 -12.26 -25.46
CA ILE A 10 11.36 -12.74 -25.93
C ILE A 10 10.86 -11.83 -27.05
N SER A 11 10.73 -12.39 -28.25
CA SER A 11 10.14 -11.70 -29.39
C SER A 11 8.64 -11.46 -29.19
N TRP A 12 8.12 -10.38 -29.78
CA TRP A 12 6.68 -10.11 -29.77
C TRP A 12 5.90 -11.18 -30.54
N THR A 13 6.53 -11.85 -31.50
CA THR A 13 5.92 -12.91 -32.33
C THR A 13 5.60 -14.17 -31.53
N GLU A 14 6.36 -14.45 -30.47
CA GLU A 14 6.18 -15.63 -29.62
C GLU A 14 4.88 -15.56 -28.79
N ARG A 15 4.25 -14.39 -28.66
CA ARG A 15 2.99 -14.15 -27.91
C ARG A 15 2.95 -14.77 -26.51
N VAL A 16 4.11 -14.89 -25.85
CA VAL A 16 4.25 -15.42 -24.49
C VAL A 16 3.42 -14.59 -23.51
N THR A 17 2.69 -15.24 -22.60
CA THR A 17 1.86 -14.55 -21.61
C THR A 17 2.71 -13.81 -20.56
N ASN A 18 2.15 -12.77 -19.93
CA ASN A 18 2.90 -12.02 -18.92
C ASN A 18 3.23 -12.84 -17.67
N GLU A 19 2.44 -13.87 -17.38
CA GLU A 19 2.66 -14.78 -16.25
C GLU A 19 3.84 -15.70 -16.51
N GLU A 20 3.96 -16.21 -17.74
CA GLU A 20 5.09 -17.05 -18.10
C GLU A 20 6.40 -16.28 -18.15
N VAL A 21 6.39 -15.04 -18.64
CA VAL A 21 7.57 -14.15 -18.56
C VAL A 21 8.01 -13.93 -17.11
N LEU A 22 7.06 -13.78 -16.18
CA LEU A 22 7.36 -13.61 -14.75
C LEU A 22 7.91 -14.89 -14.12
N ASN A 23 7.38 -16.06 -14.51
CA ASN A 23 7.90 -17.36 -14.09
C ASN A 23 9.34 -17.60 -14.55
N ARG A 24 9.69 -17.25 -15.80
CA ARG A 24 11.07 -17.39 -16.32
C ARG A 24 12.08 -16.56 -15.53
N VAL A 25 11.71 -15.32 -15.18
CA VAL A 25 12.53 -14.41 -14.37
C VAL A 25 12.51 -14.81 -12.88
N GLY A 26 11.64 -15.72 -12.46
CA GLY A 26 11.47 -16.09 -11.05
C GLY A 26 10.90 -14.96 -10.19
N THR A 27 10.14 -14.04 -10.78
CA THR A 27 9.57 -12.88 -10.08
C THR A 27 8.05 -12.91 -10.07
N LYS A 28 7.42 -12.47 -8.97
CA LYS A 28 5.96 -12.36 -8.85
C LYS A 28 5.50 -10.92 -9.14
N ARG A 29 4.20 -10.74 -9.40
CA ARG A 29 3.61 -9.39 -9.50
C ARG A 29 3.57 -8.73 -8.12
N GLN A 30 4.45 -7.76 -7.89
CA GLN A 30 4.53 -7.02 -6.63
C GLN A 30 3.80 -5.67 -6.64
N LEU A 31 2.99 -5.35 -7.67
CA LEU A 31 2.41 -4.01 -7.81
C LEU A 31 1.52 -3.64 -6.61
N LEU A 32 0.58 -4.51 -6.24
CA LEU A 32 -0.32 -4.27 -5.11
C LEU A 32 0.43 -4.21 -3.77
N GLN A 33 1.40 -5.12 -3.57
CA GLN A 33 2.28 -5.12 -2.40
C GLN A 33 3.08 -3.82 -2.29
N ASN A 34 3.65 -3.34 -3.40
CA ASN A 34 4.40 -2.09 -3.45
C ASN A 34 3.53 -0.86 -3.19
N ILE A 35 2.30 -0.83 -3.73
CA ILE A 35 1.34 0.23 -3.44
C ILE A 35 1.01 0.25 -1.94
N GLU A 36 0.75 -0.93 -1.35
CA GLU A 36 0.44 -1.05 0.07
C GLU A 36 1.61 -0.61 0.95
N TYR A 37 2.81 -1.10 0.64
CA TYR A 37 4.03 -0.73 1.36
C TYR A 37 4.28 0.79 1.33
N ARG A 38 4.16 1.40 0.14
CA ARG A 38 4.32 2.85 -0.02
C ARG A 38 3.23 3.61 0.75
N ARG A 39 2.00 3.11 0.76
CA ARG A 39 0.90 3.69 1.51
C ARG A 39 1.20 3.68 3.02
N GLY A 40 1.55 2.53 3.58
CA GLY A 40 1.91 2.39 4.99
C GLY A 40 3.07 3.29 5.41
N LYS A 41 4.12 3.37 4.58
CA LYS A 41 5.24 4.29 4.80
C LYS A 41 4.79 5.76 4.84
N MET A 42 3.90 6.16 3.95
CA MET A 42 3.39 7.54 3.91
C MET A 42 2.62 7.89 5.18
N ILE A 43 1.74 7.01 5.65
CA ILE A 43 0.94 7.25 6.87
C ILE A 43 1.82 7.36 8.10
N GLY A 44 2.77 6.44 8.27
CA GLY A 44 3.70 6.51 9.39
C GLY A 44 4.50 7.82 9.37
N HIS A 45 4.84 8.33 8.17
CA HIS A 45 5.48 9.64 8.06
C HIS A 45 4.55 10.78 8.48
N LEU A 46 3.31 10.81 7.95
CA LEU A 46 2.31 11.83 8.25
C LEU A 46 1.98 11.90 9.76
N ILE A 47 1.74 10.74 10.39
CA ILE A 47 1.45 10.66 11.82
C ILE A 47 2.66 11.05 12.69
N CYS A 48 3.90 10.89 12.21
CA CYS A 48 5.06 11.22 13.04
C CYS A 48 5.53 12.68 12.91
N HIS A 49 5.24 13.39 11.81
CA HIS A 49 5.94 14.65 11.52
C HIS A 49 5.04 15.85 11.21
N ASP A 50 3.74 15.67 10.91
CA ASP A 50 2.90 16.78 10.46
C ASP A 50 1.62 16.93 11.30
N ASP A 51 1.65 17.85 12.27
CA ASP A 51 0.51 18.12 13.16
C ASP A 51 -0.67 18.79 12.45
N PHE A 52 -0.42 19.53 11.37
CA PHE A 52 -1.48 20.12 10.56
C PHE A 52 -2.25 19.04 9.80
N ILE A 53 -1.52 18.11 9.16
CA ILE A 53 -2.15 17.01 8.43
C ILE A 53 -2.84 16.03 9.39
N LYS A 54 -2.32 15.80 10.60
CA LYS A 54 -3.04 15.01 11.63
C LYS A 54 -4.44 15.55 11.87
N ASN A 55 -4.56 16.86 12.10
CA ASN A 55 -5.85 17.51 12.34
C ASN A 55 -6.81 17.37 11.14
N ILE A 56 -6.29 17.44 9.91
CA ILE A 56 -7.10 17.22 8.69
C ILE A 56 -7.56 15.77 8.56
N VAL A 57 -6.68 14.81 8.86
CA VAL A 57 -6.98 13.37 8.78
C VAL A 57 -7.98 13.00 9.88
N GLU A 58 -7.82 13.54 11.08
CA GLU A 58 -8.75 13.37 12.21
C GLU A 58 -10.09 14.07 11.99
N GLY A 59 -10.08 15.16 11.20
CA GLY A 59 -11.24 15.92 10.79
C GLY A 59 -12.24 15.07 10.01
N LYS A 60 -13.15 14.40 10.73
CA LYS A 60 -14.30 13.75 10.11
C LYS A 60 -15.30 14.82 9.71
N VAL A 61 -15.34 15.14 8.43
CA VAL A 61 -16.40 15.99 7.86
C VAL A 61 -17.75 15.35 8.15
N GLU A 62 -18.63 16.09 8.82
CA GLU A 62 -19.99 15.64 9.09
C GLU A 62 -20.78 15.43 7.79
N GLY A 63 -21.70 14.46 7.81
CA GLY A 63 -22.56 14.14 6.67
C GLY A 63 -22.20 12.86 5.92
N LYS A 64 -23.01 12.54 4.90
CA LYS A 64 -22.86 11.34 4.08
C LYS A 64 -21.87 11.61 2.93
N ARG A 65 -21.07 10.59 2.57
CA ARG A 65 -20.18 10.69 1.40
C ARG A 65 -21.00 10.90 0.13
N GLY A 66 -20.66 11.93 -0.64
CA GLY A 66 -21.30 12.22 -1.93
C GLY A 66 -21.09 11.11 -2.97
N ARG A 67 -21.96 11.09 -3.99
CA ARG A 67 -21.83 10.20 -5.15
C ARG A 67 -20.49 10.46 -5.86
N GLY A 68 -19.86 9.41 -6.39
CA GLY A 68 -18.56 9.48 -7.06
C GLY A 68 -17.33 9.44 -6.13
N ARG A 69 -17.47 9.72 -4.83
CA ARG A 69 -16.36 9.58 -3.88
C ARG A 69 -16.08 8.10 -3.57
N PRO A 70 -14.81 7.66 -3.49
CA PRO A 70 -14.48 6.29 -3.11
C PRO A 70 -15.17 5.87 -1.81
N ARG A 71 -15.80 4.69 -1.82
CA ARG A 71 -16.50 4.13 -0.66
C ARG A 71 -15.55 3.90 0.52
N TYR A 72 -14.32 3.48 0.21
CA TYR A 72 -13.24 3.30 1.16
C TYR A 72 -12.44 4.59 1.33
N SER A 73 -12.62 5.28 2.46
CA SER A 73 -11.72 6.36 2.82
C SER A 73 -10.34 5.83 3.13
N TYR A 74 -9.34 6.68 2.95
CA TYR A 74 -7.95 6.37 3.24
C TYR A 74 -7.77 5.77 4.65
N ILE A 75 -8.30 6.43 5.69
CA ILE A 75 -8.28 5.93 7.08
C ILE A 75 -8.97 4.57 7.24
N LYS A 76 -10.09 4.34 6.53
CA LYS A 76 -10.79 3.06 6.60
C LYS A 76 -9.94 1.93 6.03
N GLN A 77 -9.23 2.18 4.91
CA GLN A 77 -8.31 1.21 4.32
C GLN A 77 -7.19 0.85 5.30
N ILE A 78 -6.65 1.84 6.00
CA ILE A 78 -5.54 1.65 6.96
C ILE A 78 -6.00 0.85 8.17
N LYS A 79 -7.15 1.22 8.75
CA LYS A 79 -7.74 0.51 9.89
C LYS A 79 -7.96 -0.97 9.58
N GLU A 80 -8.50 -1.26 8.41
CA GLU A 80 -8.71 -2.65 7.97
C GLU A 80 -7.38 -3.39 7.76
N LYS A 81 -6.37 -2.72 7.21
CA LYS A 81 -5.04 -3.31 6.98
C LYS A 81 -4.30 -3.63 8.27
N VAL A 82 -4.30 -2.69 9.21
CA VAL A 82 -3.65 -2.85 10.52
C VAL A 82 -4.54 -3.65 11.50
N LYS A 83 -5.77 -3.99 11.09
CA LYS A 83 -6.77 -4.72 11.88
C LYS A 83 -7.10 -4.04 13.21
N VAL A 84 -7.26 -2.73 13.17
CA VAL A 84 -7.58 -1.88 14.33
C VAL A 84 -8.90 -1.17 14.12
N VAL A 85 -9.59 -0.90 15.23
CA VAL A 85 -10.95 -0.31 15.21
C VAL A 85 -10.84 1.21 15.25
N THR A 86 -9.90 1.72 16.05
CA THR A 86 -9.79 3.13 16.37
C THR A 86 -8.62 3.78 15.63
N TYR A 87 -8.73 5.07 15.33
CA TYR A 87 -7.63 5.81 14.71
C TYR A 87 -6.47 6.04 15.70
N LYS A 88 -6.79 6.22 16.98
CA LYS A 88 -5.81 6.33 18.07
C LYS A 88 -4.88 5.11 18.13
N GLU A 89 -5.41 3.90 17.94
CA GLU A 89 -4.62 2.66 17.87
C GLU A 89 -3.65 2.68 16.67
N VAL A 90 -4.07 3.22 15.52
CA VAL A 90 -3.17 3.43 14.37
C VAL A 90 -2.05 4.40 14.73
N GLN A 91 -2.36 5.48 15.47
CA GLN A 91 -1.36 6.45 15.89
C GLN A 91 -0.33 5.84 16.85
N GLU A 92 -0.78 5.13 17.87
CA GLU A 92 0.09 4.44 18.83
C GLU A 92 1.02 3.44 18.13
N LEU A 93 0.49 2.68 17.16
CA LEU A 93 1.29 1.77 16.35
C LEU A 93 2.27 2.48 15.42
N ALA A 94 1.90 3.63 14.85
CA ALA A 94 2.76 4.39 13.95
C ALA A 94 3.89 5.12 14.69
N LEU A 95 3.64 5.53 15.94
CA LEU A 95 4.67 6.09 16.83
C LEU A 95 5.73 5.05 17.17
N ASP A 96 5.34 3.79 17.36
CA ASP A 96 6.28 2.66 17.47
C ASP A 96 6.87 2.31 16.09
N ARG A 97 7.95 3.00 15.74
CA ARG A 97 8.61 2.89 14.44
C ARG A 97 9.11 1.48 14.12
N CYS A 98 9.41 0.66 15.12
CA CYS A 98 9.84 -0.73 14.93
C CYS A 98 8.65 -1.61 14.56
N LYS A 99 7.58 -1.57 15.36
CA LYS A 99 6.35 -2.33 15.07
C LYS A 99 5.71 -1.89 13.75
N TRP A 100 5.68 -0.59 13.47
CA TRP A 100 5.15 -0.06 12.20
C TRP A 100 5.91 -0.60 10.97
N LYS A 101 7.24 -0.63 11.05
CA LYS A 101 8.07 -1.18 9.97
C LYS A 101 7.89 -2.69 9.81
N GLU A 102 7.73 -3.42 10.91
CA GLU A 102 7.55 -4.87 10.90
C GLU A 102 6.22 -5.27 10.26
N LEU A 103 5.12 -4.60 10.64
CA LEU A 103 3.78 -4.79 10.07
C LEU A 103 3.78 -4.65 8.55
N HIS A 104 4.53 -3.70 8.01
CA HIS A 104 4.62 -3.47 6.56
C HIS A 104 5.73 -4.27 5.87
N ARG A 105 6.63 -4.92 6.61
CA ARG A 105 7.73 -5.75 6.08
C ARG A 105 7.30 -7.19 5.81
N GLN A 106 6.42 -7.75 6.65
CA GLN A 106 5.93 -9.14 6.51
C GLN A 106 5.28 -9.44 5.14
N GLU A 107 4.86 -8.40 4.41
CA GLU A 107 4.18 -8.49 3.11
C GLU A 107 5.11 -8.49 1.87
N LEU A 108 6.42 -8.22 2.05
CA LEU A 108 7.39 -8.21 0.94
C LEU A 108 8.11 -9.56 0.74
N GLY A 109 7.90 -10.52 1.65
CA GLY A 109 8.66 -11.78 1.74
C GLY A 109 7.87 -13.05 1.40
N SER A 110 6.89 -13.00 0.49
CA SER A 110 6.12 -14.19 0.04
C SER A 110 5.85 -14.21 -1.46
#